data_AF-A0ABD3VPU1-F1
#
_entry.id   AF-A0ABD3VPU1-F1
#
_cell.length_a   1.000
_cell.length_b   1.000
_cell.length_c   1.000
_cell.angle_alpha   90.00
_cell.angle_beta   90.00
_cell.angle_gamma   90.00
#
_symmetry.space_group_name_H-M   'P 1'
#
loop_
_entity.id
_entity.type
_entity.pdbx_description
1 polymer ?
#
loop_
_entity_poly.entity_id
_entity_poly.type
_entity_poly.pdbx_seq_one_letter_code
_entity_poly.pdbx_strand_id
1 'polypeptide(L)'
;MRYRIAKLFLISNAIVLLFLYILLHYLMKDSLRQRTPNMEILDVPFNHSFSMGTGTLRQTWIPLLIRDLPLTVEYSLLLDNPTPEILSEFTTKQDIVFLNSSYSGYVVRFSEKKCTNGFVILTSLKHLKLYYGWQHNKEYMQIDEMFVVLGMDLVLRINQRKYCYRERSQCNNISELVDEGWGGKSIGLWLSVYDDVITVPDNQNIIYYNRVMKPPIDIRKEENFCQKYLLYHKASVSDIVFLHNMTAACEINKQSNTYV
;
A
#
# COMPACT_ATOMS: atom_id res chain seq x y z
N MET A 1 30.46 10.04 52.82
CA MET A 1 30.72 8.87 51.95
C MET A 1 29.46 8.37 51.21
N ARG A 2 28.32 8.15 51.90
CA ARG A 2 27.07 7.63 51.28
C ARG A 2 26.53 8.44 50.08
N TYR A 3 26.63 9.78 50.12
CA TYR A 3 26.16 10.64 49.02
C TYR A 3 26.95 10.47 47.71
N ARG A 4 28.26 10.20 47.80
CA ARG A 4 29.10 9.98 46.60
C ARG A 4 28.78 8.66 45.92
N ILE A 5 28.46 7.62 46.70
CA ILE A 5 28.07 6.29 46.17
C ILE A 5 26.72 6.38 45.46
N ALA A 6 25.73 7.08 46.04
CA ALA A 6 24.43 7.28 45.39
C ALA A 6 24.54 8.06 44.07
N LYS A 7 25.40 9.09 44.01
CA LYS A 7 25.62 9.88 42.79
C LYS A 7 26.29 9.07 41.68
N LEU A 8 27.26 8.22 42.02
CA LEU A 8 27.90 7.30 41.07
C LEU A 8 26.91 6.26 40.53
N PHE A 9 26.02 5.75 41.40
CA PHE A 9 24.99 4.80 41.00
C PHE A 9 23.98 5.42 40.02
N LEU A 10 23.56 6.67 40.26
CA LEU A 10 22.68 7.41 39.36
C LEU A 10 23.33 7.68 37.99
N ILE A 11 24.61 8.08 37.97
CA ILE A 11 25.34 8.33 36.73
C ILE A 11 25.52 7.02 35.94
N SER A 12 25.88 5.92 36.61
CA SER A 12 26.02 4.60 35.97
C SER A 12 24.71 4.15 35.32
N ASN A 13 23.58 4.25 36.03
CA ASN A 13 22.28 3.88 35.47
C ASN A 13 21.87 4.79 34.30
N ALA A 14 22.16 6.10 34.37
CA ALA A 14 21.89 7.01 33.27
C ALA A 14 22.70 6.66 32.01
N ILE A 15 23.97 6.25 32.17
CA ILE A 15 24.82 5.80 31.05
C ILE A 15 24.29 4.50 30.46
N VAL A 16 23.88 3.53 31.29
CA VAL A 16 23.30 2.26 30.81
C VAL A 16 22.01 2.50 30.04
N LEU A 17 21.12 3.36 30.56
CA LEU A 17 19.87 3.71 29.88
C LEU A 17 20.13 4.44 28.54
N LEU A 18 21.11 5.33 28.49
CA LEU A 18 21.51 5.99 27.24
C LEU A 18 22.05 4.99 26.21
N PHE A 19 22.89 4.05 26.64
CA PHE A 19 23.42 2.99 25.77
C PHE A 19 22.31 2.09 25.23
N LEU A 20 21.38 1.66 26.10
CA LEU A 20 20.23 0.86 25.70
C LEU A 20 19.34 1.61 24.72
N TYR A 21 19.10 2.91 24.93
CA TYR A 21 18.35 3.75 24.00
C TYR A 21 19.03 3.84 22.63
N ILE A 22 20.33 4.10 22.59
CA ILE A 22 21.11 4.16 21.34
C ILE A 22 21.06 2.81 20.62
N LEU A 23 21.23 1.70 21.35
CA LEU A 23 21.19 0.35 20.79
C LEU A 23 19.79 0.02 20.25
N LEU A 24 18.71 0.33 20.98
CA LEU A 24 17.35 0.13 20.49
C LEU A 24 17.07 0.96 19.24
N HIS A 25 17.50 2.22 19.24
CA HIS A 25 17.36 3.10 18.08
C HIS A 25 18.11 2.56 16.87
N TYR A 26 19.32 2.01 17.08
CA TYR A 26 20.13 1.41 16.02
C TYR A 26 19.51 0.11 15.49
N LEU A 27 19.02 -0.78 16.38
CA LEU A 27 18.38 -2.03 16.00
C LEU A 27 17.05 -1.81 15.25
N MET A 28 16.24 -0.85 15.70
CA MET A 28 15.02 -0.42 15.00
C MET A 28 15.34 0.16 13.62
N LYS A 29 16.45 0.90 13.50
CA LYS A 29 16.90 1.47 12.23
C LYS A 29 17.49 0.40 11.29
N ASP A 30 18.16 -0.62 11.81
CA ASP A 30 18.73 -1.74 11.04
C ASP A 30 17.67 -2.73 10.56
N SER A 31 16.61 -3.00 11.33
CA SER A 31 15.45 -3.78 10.85
C SER A 31 14.81 -3.16 9.60
N LEU A 32 14.83 -1.83 9.49
CA LEU A 32 14.36 -1.10 8.30
C LEU A 32 15.44 -0.98 7.21
N ARG A 33 16.73 -1.02 7.56
CA ARG A 33 17.87 -0.89 6.64
C ARG A 33 18.34 -2.19 5.99
N GLN A 34 18.07 -3.35 6.59
CA GLN A 34 18.39 -4.65 5.98
C GLN A 34 17.53 -4.98 4.76
N ARG A 35 16.54 -4.14 4.44
CA ARG A 35 15.80 -4.21 3.19
C ARG A 35 16.67 -3.71 2.05
N THR A 36 16.95 -4.60 1.11
CA THR A 36 17.78 -4.26 -0.06
C THR A 36 17.12 -3.14 -0.87
N PRO A 37 17.89 -2.27 -1.55
CA PRO A 37 17.34 -1.18 -2.35
C PRO A 37 16.45 -1.63 -3.53
N ASN A 38 16.29 -2.94 -3.74
CA ASN A 38 15.48 -3.55 -4.80
C ASN A 38 14.21 -4.24 -4.26
N MET A 39 13.81 -3.94 -3.02
CA MET A 39 12.62 -4.54 -2.42
C MET A 39 11.41 -3.62 -2.57
N GLU A 40 10.36 -4.12 -3.21
CA GLU A 40 9.04 -3.45 -3.26
C GLU A 40 8.09 -4.14 -2.29
N ILE A 41 7.34 -3.34 -1.54
CA ILE A 41 6.33 -3.84 -0.58
C ILE A 41 4.96 -3.54 -1.15
N LEU A 42 4.14 -4.57 -1.23
CA LEU A 42 2.74 -4.45 -1.57
C LEU A 42 1.88 -4.78 -0.35
N ASP A 43 1.28 -3.74 0.22
CA ASP A 43 0.25 -3.89 1.23
C ASP A 43 -1.13 -3.78 0.57
N VAL A 44 -1.96 -4.82 0.73
CA VAL A 44 -3.32 -4.84 0.20
C VAL A 44 -4.29 -4.78 1.38
N PRO A 45 -4.96 -3.65 1.63
CA PRO A 45 -5.95 -3.54 2.68
C PRO A 45 -7.17 -4.38 2.34
N PHE A 46 -7.71 -5.08 3.33
CA PHE A 46 -8.82 -5.99 3.12
C PHE A 46 -9.77 -5.99 4.32
N ASN A 47 -11.05 -6.26 4.05
CA ASN A 47 -12.07 -6.38 5.10
C ASN A 47 -12.48 -7.84 5.24
N HIS A 48 -12.58 -8.28 6.50
CA HIS A 48 -12.89 -9.64 6.93
C HIS A 48 -14.17 -10.25 6.31
N SER A 49 -15.12 -9.43 5.86
CA SER A 49 -16.36 -9.90 5.23
C SER A 49 -16.17 -10.59 3.86
N PHE A 50 -14.93 -10.68 3.34
CA PHE A 50 -14.66 -11.18 1.99
C PHE A 50 -13.61 -12.30 1.95
N SER A 51 -13.71 -13.33 2.78
CA SER A 51 -12.80 -14.50 2.74
C SER A 51 -12.61 -15.10 1.33
N MET A 52 -13.59 -14.98 0.43
CA MET A 52 -13.44 -15.39 -0.98
C MET A 52 -12.44 -14.55 -1.80
N GLY A 53 -12.14 -13.32 -1.39
CA GLY A 53 -11.27 -12.43 -2.13
C GLY A 53 -9.78 -12.74 -1.92
N THR A 54 -9.33 -13.04 -0.71
CA THR A 54 -7.90 -13.29 -0.42
C THR A 54 -7.36 -14.49 -1.21
N GLY A 55 -8.12 -15.58 -1.28
CA GLY A 55 -7.79 -16.75 -2.13
C GLY A 55 -7.69 -16.40 -3.61
N THR A 56 -8.63 -15.59 -4.11
CA THR A 56 -8.63 -15.14 -5.51
C THR A 56 -7.40 -14.28 -5.83
N LEU A 57 -7.00 -13.35 -4.95
CA LEU A 57 -5.82 -12.50 -5.17
C LEU A 57 -4.54 -13.36 -5.30
N ARG A 58 -4.37 -14.35 -4.39
CA ARG A 58 -3.24 -15.28 -4.40
C ARG A 58 -3.18 -16.17 -5.64
N GLN A 59 -4.33 -16.48 -6.23
CA GLN A 59 -4.39 -17.34 -7.42
C GLN A 59 -4.29 -16.54 -8.72
N THR A 60 -4.39 -15.21 -8.68
CA THR A 60 -4.49 -14.38 -9.89
C THR A 60 -3.30 -13.46 -10.07
N TRP A 61 -3.36 -12.21 -9.61
CA TRP A 61 -2.38 -11.21 -10.00
C TRP A 61 -1.18 -11.10 -9.04
N ILE A 62 -1.27 -11.57 -7.79
CA ILE A 62 -0.11 -11.60 -6.88
C ILE A 62 1.03 -12.47 -7.44
N PRO A 63 0.79 -13.70 -7.94
CA PRO A 63 1.85 -14.48 -8.58
C PRO A 63 2.44 -13.80 -9.81
N LEU A 64 1.63 -13.13 -10.62
CA LEU A 64 2.09 -12.40 -11.80
C LEU A 64 3.00 -11.23 -11.39
N LEU A 65 2.61 -10.48 -10.35
CA LEU A 65 3.40 -9.41 -9.77
C LEU A 65 4.79 -9.90 -9.33
N ILE A 66 4.83 -11.01 -8.58
CA ILE A 66 6.09 -11.58 -8.07
C ILE A 66 6.96 -12.12 -9.21
N ARG A 67 6.35 -12.74 -10.22
CA ARG A 67 7.04 -13.37 -11.35
C ARG A 67 7.61 -12.34 -12.33
N ASP A 68 6.84 -11.30 -12.65
CA ASP A 68 7.13 -10.41 -13.79
C ASP A 68 7.99 -9.21 -13.41
N LEU A 69 8.17 -8.95 -12.11
CA LEU A 69 9.05 -7.89 -11.64
C LEU A 69 10.49 -8.38 -11.49
N PRO A 70 11.49 -7.63 -11.99
CA PRO A 70 12.91 -7.92 -11.76
C PRO A 70 13.34 -7.51 -10.33
N LEU A 71 12.43 -7.60 -9.37
CA LEU A 71 12.56 -7.12 -8.00
C LEU A 71 12.04 -8.18 -7.05
N THR A 72 12.58 -8.22 -5.84
CA THR A 72 12.00 -9.03 -4.78
C THR A 72 10.77 -8.31 -4.26
N VAL A 73 9.60 -8.88 -4.52
CA VAL A 73 8.33 -8.35 -4.03
C VAL A 73 7.93 -9.09 -2.77
N GLU A 74 7.78 -8.35 -1.68
CA GLU A 74 7.10 -8.83 -0.48
C GLU A 74 5.67 -8.30 -0.51
N TYR A 75 4.70 -9.15 -0.17
CA TYR A 75 3.30 -8.71 -0.05
C TYR A 75 2.73 -9.10 1.31
N SER A 76 1.78 -8.29 1.77
CA SER A 76 1.01 -8.56 2.98
C SER A 76 -0.44 -8.13 2.78
N LEU A 77 -1.36 -8.96 3.28
CA LEU A 77 -2.78 -8.65 3.35
C LEU A 77 -3.05 -8.01 4.71
N LEU A 78 -3.41 -6.73 4.71
CA LEU A 78 -3.69 -5.99 5.94
C LEU A 78 -5.16 -6.18 6.31
N LEU A 79 -5.41 -6.71 7.50
CA LEU A 79 -6.75 -6.96 8.02
C LEU A 79 -6.96 -6.25 9.36
N ASP A 80 -8.15 -5.68 9.57
CA ASP A 80 -8.45 -4.94 10.81
C ASP A 80 -8.31 -5.81 12.06
N ASN A 81 -9.07 -6.90 12.13
CA ASN A 81 -9.14 -7.80 13.28
C ASN A 81 -9.25 -9.26 12.82
N PRO A 82 -8.75 -10.23 13.62
CA PRO A 82 -8.90 -11.64 13.32
C PRO A 82 -10.36 -12.10 13.37
N THR A 83 -10.73 -13.02 12.46
CA THR A 83 -11.98 -13.78 12.52
C THR A 83 -11.69 -15.28 12.54
N PRO A 84 -12.62 -16.14 13.01
CA PRO A 84 -12.42 -17.58 13.03
C PRO A 84 -12.01 -18.16 11.67
N GLU A 85 -12.61 -17.66 10.58
CA GLU A 85 -12.33 -18.10 9.22
C GLU A 85 -10.90 -17.73 8.81
N ILE A 86 -10.51 -16.46 9.02
CA ILE A 86 -9.19 -15.95 8.63
C ILE A 86 -8.07 -16.51 9.50
N LEU A 87 -8.33 -16.85 10.76
CA LEU A 87 -7.30 -17.44 11.63
C LEU A 87 -6.75 -18.77 11.08
N SER A 88 -7.63 -19.59 10.49
CA SER A 88 -7.22 -20.81 9.79
C SER A 88 -6.31 -20.52 8.58
N GLU A 89 -6.58 -19.43 7.85
CA GLU A 89 -5.78 -18.97 6.72
C GLU A 89 -4.43 -18.39 7.17
N PHE A 90 -4.43 -17.54 8.20
CA PHE A 90 -3.24 -16.92 8.78
C PHE A 90 -2.18 -17.95 9.17
N THR A 91 -2.61 -19.02 9.88
CA THR A 91 -1.70 -20.11 10.30
C THR A 91 -1.03 -20.85 9.15
N THR A 92 -1.63 -20.85 7.95
CA THR A 92 -1.12 -21.61 6.80
C THR A 92 -0.39 -20.75 5.78
N LYS A 93 -0.78 -19.48 5.60
CA LYS A 93 -0.26 -18.62 4.52
C LYS A 93 0.80 -17.62 4.95
N GLN A 94 0.85 -17.23 6.23
CA GLN A 94 1.85 -16.30 6.79
C GLN A 94 2.01 -14.96 6.05
N ASP A 95 1.02 -14.56 5.24
CA ASP A 95 1.00 -13.33 4.42
C ASP A 95 -0.07 -12.34 4.89
N ILE A 96 -0.62 -12.56 6.09
CA ILE A 96 -1.66 -11.73 6.70
C ILE A 96 -1.07 -10.99 7.89
N VAL A 97 -1.32 -9.68 7.95
CA VAL A 97 -0.97 -8.82 9.08
C VAL A 97 -2.26 -8.25 9.68
N PHE A 98 -2.53 -8.57 10.94
CA PHE A 98 -3.63 -7.98 11.67
C PHE A 98 -3.21 -6.63 12.26
N LEU A 99 -3.97 -5.58 11.93
CA LEU A 99 -3.76 -4.23 12.44
C LEU A 99 -4.25 -4.07 13.88
N ASN A 100 -5.13 -4.97 14.35
CA ASN A 100 -5.84 -4.90 15.63
C ASN A 100 -6.54 -3.55 15.82
N SER A 101 -7.28 -3.13 14.79
CA SER A 101 -7.97 -1.84 14.80
C SER A 101 -9.11 -1.84 15.81
N SER A 102 -9.15 -0.85 16.69
CA SER A 102 -10.30 -0.60 17.57
C SER A 102 -11.51 -0.02 16.83
N TYR A 103 -11.31 0.44 15.59
CA TYR A 103 -12.33 1.01 14.74
C TYR A 103 -12.69 0.05 13.62
N SER A 104 -13.98 -0.29 13.51
CA SER A 104 -14.54 -1.07 12.41
C SER A 104 -15.04 -0.12 11.32
N GLY A 105 -14.18 0.20 10.35
CA GLY A 105 -14.57 0.93 9.16
C GLY A 105 -15.44 0.08 8.22
N TYR A 106 -16.22 0.74 7.35
CA TYR A 106 -16.98 0.06 6.30
C TYR A 106 -16.19 0.06 5.00
N VAL A 107 -15.78 -1.12 4.55
CA VAL A 107 -15.08 -1.33 3.27
C VAL A 107 -16.03 -2.00 2.30
N VAL A 108 -16.32 -1.35 1.17
CA VAL A 108 -17.42 -1.77 0.29
C VAL A 108 -16.98 -2.79 -0.78
N ARG A 109 -15.70 -2.89 -1.14
CA ARG A 109 -15.09 -3.92 -2.03
C ARG A 109 -13.61 -3.55 -2.21
N PHE A 110 -12.70 -4.49 -1.99
CA PHE A 110 -11.32 -4.39 -2.48
C PHE A 110 -11.06 -5.57 -3.38
N SER A 111 -11.10 -5.31 -4.67
CA SER A 111 -10.65 -6.28 -5.63
C SER A 111 -10.18 -5.43 -6.79
N GLU A 112 -8.87 -5.29 -6.83
CA GLU A 112 -8.17 -4.57 -7.85
C GLU A 112 -7.41 -5.60 -8.62
N LYS A 113 -7.50 -5.54 -9.94
CA LYS A 113 -6.62 -6.32 -10.78
C LYS A 113 -5.70 -5.40 -11.53
N LYS A 114 -4.40 -5.67 -11.38
CA LYS A 114 -3.35 -4.99 -12.11
C LYS A 114 -2.98 -5.74 -13.39
N CYS A 115 -2.65 -5.00 -14.44
CA CYS A 115 -2.21 -5.55 -15.71
C CYS A 115 -0.69 -5.44 -15.86
N THR A 116 -0.06 -6.39 -16.54
CA THR A 116 1.41 -6.57 -16.57
C THR A 116 2.19 -5.39 -17.14
N ASN A 117 1.63 -4.64 -18.09
CA ASN A 117 2.24 -3.41 -18.61
C ASN A 117 2.45 -2.33 -17.52
N GLY A 118 1.70 -2.40 -16.43
CA GLY A 118 1.82 -1.50 -15.30
C GLY A 118 3.18 -1.49 -14.63
N PHE A 119 3.88 -2.61 -14.66
CA PHE A 119 5.19 -2.74 -14.01
C PHE A 119 6.29 -2.00 -14.78
N VAL A 120 6.18 -1.92 -16.10
CA VAL A 120 7.09 -1.11 -16.91
C VAL A 120 6.96 0.37 -16.52
N ILE A 121 5.73 0.85 -16.34
CA ILE A 121 5.48 2.22 -15.88
C ILE A 121 6.12 2.43 -14.50
N LEU A 122 5.83 1.56 -13.52
CA LEU A 122 6.34 1.73 -12.16
C LEU A 122 7.86 1.62 -12.04
N THR A 123 8.48 0.68 -12.76
CA THR A 123 9.94 0.55 -12.77
C THR A 123 10.64 1.75 -13.39
N SER A 124 9.98 2.50 -14.28
CA SER A 124 10.50 3.75 -14.84
C SER A 124 10.39 4.95 -13.89
N LEU A 125 9.44 4.91 -12.94
CA LEU A 125 9.13 6.01 -12.02
C LEU A 125 9.91 5.95 -10.69
N LYS A 126 10.84 5.01 -10.54
CA LYS A 126 11.59 4.75 -9.29
C LYS A 126 12.15 6.04 -8.67
N HIS A 127 11.46 6.54 -7.65
CA HIS A 127 11.88 7.71 -6.89
C HIS A 127 11.49 7.55 -5.41
N LEU A 128 12.43 7.87 -4.51
CA LEU A 128 12.24 7.68 -3.07
C LEU A 128 11.10 8.54 -2.49
N LYS A 129 10.82 9.66 -3.16
CA LYS A 129 9.75 10.62 -2.83
C LYS A 129 8.51 10.54 -3.75
N LEU A 130 8.34 9.42 -4.45
CA LEU A 130 7.23 9.25 -5.40
C LEU A 130 5.91 9.09 -4.67
N TYR A 131 4.90 9.79 -5.15
CA TYR A 131 3.51 9.37 -5.08
C TYR A 131 3.03 9.08 -6.51
N TYR A 132 2.56 7.86 -6.77
CA TYR A 132 1.89 7.48 -8.02
C TYR A 132 0.54 6.87 -7.71
N GLY A 133 -0.50 7.27 -8.44
CA GLY A 133 -1.84 6.76 -8.21
C GLY A 133 -2.90 7.57 -8.93
N TRP A 134 -4.14 7.47 -8.46
CA TRP A 134 -5.27 8.20 -9.02
C TRP A 134 -5.52 9.51 -8.24
N GLN A 135 -5.90 10.59 -8.93
CA GLN A 135 -6.11 11.91 -8.31
C GLN A 135 -7.49 12.51 -8.62
N HIS A 136 -8.29 12.84 -7.60
CA HIS A 136 -9.49 13.67 -7.68
C HIS A 136 -9.13 15.13 -7.96
N ASN A 137 -9.58 15.63 -9.11
CA ASN A 137 -9.51 17.03 -9.52
C ASN A 137 -8.07 17.62 -9.52
N LYS A 138 -7.71 18.39 -10.56
CA LYS A 138 -6.37 18.96 -10.64
C LYS A 138 -6.12 20.02 -9.55
N GLU A 139 -7.18 20.65 -9.06
CA GLU A 139 -7.08 21.84 -8.21
C GLU A 139 -6.83 21.55 -6.72
N TYR A 140 -7.28 20.41 -6.19
CA TYR A 140 -7.29 20.18 -4.74
C TYR A 140 -6.28 19.13 -4.25
N MET A 141 -5.46 18.56 -5.16
CA MET A 141 -4.57 17.42 -4.86
C MET A 141 -5.28 16.34 -4.03
N GLN A 142 -6.60 16.19 -4.21
CA GLN A 142 -7.33 15.18 -3.47
C GLN A 142 -6.96 13.87 -4.13
N ILE A 143 -6.21 13.05 -3.43
CA ILE A 143 -5.83 11.73 -3.89
C ILE A 143 -6.96 10.76 -3.55
N ASP A 144 -7.18 9.73 -4.36
CA ASP A 144 -8.06 8.61 -3.97
C ASP A 144 -7.21 7.36 -3.78
N GLU A 145 -7.44 6.66 -2.67
CA GLU A 145 -6.64 5.52 -2.22
C GLU A 145 -7.26 4.20 -2.71
N MET A 146 -7.28 4.04 -4.03
CA MET A 146 -7.61 2.75 -4.62
C MET A 146 -6.31 1.96 -4.74
N PHE A 147 -5.41 2.50 -5.56
CA PHE A 147 -4.08 2.00 -5.81
C PHE A 147 -3.09 3.15 -5.73
N VAL A 148 -2.17 3.06 -4.79
CA VAL A 148 -1.09 4.04 -4.62
C VAL A 148 0.25 3.32 -4.58
N VAL A 149 1.27 3.96 -5.15
CA VAL A 149 2.66 3.56 -5.01
C VAL A 149 3.40 4.72 -4.36
N LEU A 150 4.00 4.43 -3.22
CA LEU A 150 4.79 5.38 -2.45
C LEU A 150 6.25 5.01 -2.50
N GLY A 151 7.10 6.02 -2.70
CA GLY A 151 8.52 5.88 -2.47
C GLY A 151 8.81 5.64 -0.97
N MET A 152 9.79 4.79 -0.69
CA MET A 152 10.11 4.35 0.68
C MET A 152 10.43 5.49 1.64
N ASP A 153 11.04 6.58 1.17
CA ASP A 153 11.34 7.75 1.99
C ASP A 153 10.06 8.47 2.44
N LEU A 154 9.02 8.55 1.59
CA LEU A 154 7.71 9.06 2.03
C LEU A 154 7.06 8.16 3.07
N VAL A 155 7.10 6.84 2.90
CA VAL A 155 6.56 5.89 3.88
C VAL A 155 7.20 6.11 5.24
N LEU A 156 8.53 6.24 5.28
CA LEU A 156 9.27 6.49 6.51
C LEU A 156 8.90 7.83 7.16
N ARG A 157 8.76 8.90 6.37
CA ARG A 157 8.35 10.22 6.89
C ARG A 157 6.94 10.21 7.44
N ILE A 158 6.00 9.59 6.72
CA ILE A 158 4.60 9.43 7.15
C ILE A 158 4.57 8.71 8.50
N ASN A 159 5.29 7.60 8.62
CA ASN A 159 5.35 6.81 9.85
C ASN A 159 6.02 7.54 11.04
N GLN A 160 6.88 8.53 10.78
CA GLN A 160 7.55 9.31 11.82
C GLN A 160 6.71 10.49 12.33
N ARG A 161 5.66 10.89 11.61
CA ARG A 161 4.82 12.01 12.01
C ARG A 161 3.74 11.56 12.99
N LYS A 162 3.35 12.51 13.86
CA LYS A 162 2.25 12.30 14.80
C LYS A 162 0.91 12.31 14.06
N TYR A 163 0.05 11.36 14.38
CA TYR A 163 -1.31 11.28 13.86
C TYR A 163 -2.29 12.12 14.68
N CYS A 164 -3.19 12.84 14.02
CA CYS A 164 -4.30 13.56 14.63
C CYS A 164 -5.63 13.11 14.00
N TYR A 165 -6.45 12.45 14.81
CA TYR A 165 -7.77 11.91 14.42
C TYR A 165 -8.95 12.77 14.91
N ARG A 166 -8.66 13.97 15.42
CA ARG A 166 -9.66 14.91 15.94
C ARG A 166 -10.20 15.79 14.82
N GLU A 167 -11.15 16.67 15.13
CA GLU A 167 -11.56 17.72 14.20
C GLU A 167 -10.34 18.48 13.69
N ARG A 168 -10.29 18.76 12.39
CA ARG A 168 -9.14 19.43 11.75
C ARG A 168 -8.74 20.75 12.40
N SER A 169 -9.70 21.49 12.95
CA SER A 169 -9.46 22.72 13.72
C SER A 169 -8.63 22.51 14.99
N GLN A 170 -8.57 21.28 15.49
CA GLN A 170 -7.85 20.86 16.70
C GLN A 170 -6.50 20.21 16.39
N CYS A 171 -6.17 20.03 15.11
CA CYS A 171 -4.93 19.42 14.66
C CYS A 171 -3.93 20.48 14.21
N ASN A 172 -2.64 20.23 14.45
CA ASN A 172 -1.59 21.06 13.88
C ASN A 172 -1.23 20.55 12.49
N ASN A 173 -1.84 21.14 11.45
CA ASN A 173 -1.65 20.75 10.05
C ASN A 173 -0.20 20.88 9.53
N ILE A 174 0.71 21.51 10.29
CA ILE A 174 2.13 21.63 9.92
C ILE A 174 2.91 20.43 10.45
N SER A 175 2.65 20.01 11.69
CA SER A 175 3.44 18.99 12.39
C SER A 175 2.77 17.62 12.46
N GLU A 176 1.46 17.55 12.26
CA GLU A 176 0.64 16.35 12.43
C GLU A 176 0.01 15.92 11.10
N LEU A 177 -0.21 14.62 10.97
CA LEU A 177 -0.99 14.02 9.88
C LEU A 177 -2.45 13.98 10.31
N VAL A 178 -3.31 14.70 9.60
CA VAL A 178 -4.73 14.82 9.91
C VAL A 178 -5.52 13.73 9.19
N ASP A 179 -6.40 13.05 9.93
CA ASP A 179 -7.37 12.12 9.37
C ASP A 179 -8.76 12.74 9.33
N GLU A 180 -9.35 12.84 8.15
CA GLU A 180 -10.72 13.35 7.99
C GLU A 180 -11.78 12.22 7.98
N GLY A 181 -11.43 11.02 8.47
CA GLY A 181 -12.37 9.91 8.67
C GLY A 181 -12.68 9.11 7.40
N TRP A 182 -11.92 9.35 6.34
CA TRP A 182 -11.99 8.60 5.09
C TRP A 182 -10.57 8.33 4.67
N GLY A 183 -10.11 7.06 4.75
CA GLY A 183 -8.76 6.64 4.36
C GLY A 183 -8.26 7.45 3.18
N GLY A 184 -8.95 7.33 2.03
CA GLY A 184 -8.70 8.07 0.77
C GLY A 184 -8.35 9.55 0.86
N LYS A 185 -9.07 10.31 1.69
CA LYS A 185 -8.81 11.76 1.82
C LYS A 185 -7.55 12.03 2.63
N SER A 186 -7.21 11.11 3.51
CA SER A 186 -6.16 11.26 4.50
C SER A 186 -4.77 11.18 3.86
N ILE A 187 -4.46 10.27 2.91
CA ILE A 187 -3.13 10.29 2.29
C ILE A 187 -2.86 11.58 1.50
N GLY A 188 -3.85 12.11 0.78
CA GLY A 188 -3.67 13.36 0.03
C GLY A 188 -3.36 14.53 0.96
N LEU A 189 -4.08 14.62 2.08
CA LEU A 189 -3.81 15.59 3.14
C LEU A 189 -2.44 15.35 3.78
N TRP A 190 -2.06 14.11 4.04
CA TRP A 190 -0.75 13.78 4.61
C TRP A 190 0.38 14.13 3.67
N LEU A 191 0.19 13.99 2.36
CA LEU A 191 1.20 14.34 1.38
C LEU A 191 1.33 15.85 1.21
N SER A 192 0.26 16.61 1.43
CA SER A 192 0.24 18.08 1.29
C SER A 192 1.18 18.84 2.25
N VAL A 193 1.65 18.20 3.32
CA VAL A 193 2.59 18.80 4.30
C VAL A 193 4.05 18.67 3.87
N TYR A 194 4.32 17.98 2.76
CA TYR A 194 5.65 17.82 2.19
C TYR A 194 5.72 18.60 0.87
N ASP A 195 6.67 19.52 0.77
CA ASP A 195 6.87 20.38 -0.39
C ASP A 195 7.69 19.70 -1.51
N ASP A 196 8.25 18.52 -1.23
CA ASP A 196 9.19 17.81 -2.09
C ASP A 196 8.66 16.45 -2.61
N VAL A 197 7.35 16.20 -2.49
CA VAL A 197 6.68 15.02 -3.05
C VAL A 197 6.60 15.14 -4.56
N ILE A 198 7.01 14.08 -5.28
CA ILE A 198 6.80 13.97 -6.72
C ILE A 198 5.51 13.21 -6.96
N THR A 199 4.48 13.92 -7.41
CA THR A 199 3.15 13.36 -7.70
C THR A 199 3.03 13.03 -9.17
N VAL A 200 2.73 11.77 -9.50
CA VAL A 200 2.48 11.29 -10.86
C VAL A 200 1.06 10.71 -10.94
N PRO A 201 0.05 11.50 -11.32
CA PRO A 201 -1.32 11.01 -11.45
C PRO A 201 -1.47 10.16 -12.72
N ASP A 202 -2.14 9.01 -12.59
CA ASP A 202 -2.45 8.10 -13.71
C ASP A 202 -3.94 7.81 -13.84
N ASN A 203 -4.71 8.88 -13.96
CA ASN A 203 -6.17 8.81 -14.12
C ASN A 203 -6.61 8.18 -15.45
N GLN A 204 -5.72 8.04 -16.43
CA GLN A 204 -6.04 7.50 -17.75
C GLN A 204 -5.93 5.98 -17.77
N ASN A 205 -4.96 5.42 -17.04
CA ASN A 205 -4.75 3.97 -16.99
C ASN A 205 -5.43 3.31 -15.77
N ILE A 206 -5.83 4.07 -14.75
CA ILE A 206 -6.56 3.54 -13.58
C ILE A 206 -8.06 3.79 -13.75
N ILE A 207 -8.83 2.71 -13.93
CA ILE A 207 -10.28 2.79 -14.09
C ILE A 207 -10.96 2.89 -12.74
N TYR A 208 -11.50 4.09 -12.47
CA TYR A 208 -12.34 4.34 -11.30
C TYR A 208 -13.78 3.89 -11.54
N TYR A 209 -14.20 2.85 -10.82
CA TYR A 209 -15.61 2.49 -10.75
C TYR A 209 -16.38 3.48 -9.85
N ASN A 210 -17.05 4.45 -10.48
CA ASN A 210 -18.02 5.33 -9.84
C ASN A 210 -19.42 5.11 -10.42
N ARG A 211 -20.30 4.45 -9.66
CA ARG A 211 -21.69 4.16 -10.06
C ARG A 211 -22.49 5.40 -10.46
N VAL A 212 -22.10 6.57 -9.96
CA VAL A 212 -22.88 7.81 -10.10
C VAL A 212 -22.49 8.59 -11.36
N MET A 213 -21.22 8.52 -11.78
CA MET A 213 -20.70 9.46 -12.79
C MET A 213 -20.59 8.91 -14.20
N LYS A 214 -20.30 7.61 -14.37
CA LYS A 214 -20.24 6.95 -15.69
C LYS A 214 -20.64 5.49 -15.56
N PRO A 215 -21.33 4.90 -16.55
CA PRO A 215 -21.49 3.46 -16.59
C PRO A 215 -20.09 2.83 -16.58
N PRO A 216 -19.88 1.75 -15.82
CA PRO A 216 -18.60 1.07 -15.80
C PRO A 216 -18.23 0.60 -17.20
N ILE A 217 -16.93 0.65 -17.51
CA ILE A 217 -16.41 -0.02 -18.70
C ILE A 217 -16.80 -1.50 -18.58
N ASP A 218 -17.49 -2.01 -19.60
CA ASP A 218 -17.76 -3.43 -19.69
C ASP A 218 -16.46 -4.14 -20.05
N ILE A 219 -15.72 -4.58 -19.04
CA ILE A 219 -14.42 -5.22 -19.18
C ILE A 219 -14.45 -6.44 -20.10
N ARG A 220 -15.63 -7.05 -20.33
CA ARG A 220 -15.80 -8.22 -21.21
C ARG A 220 -15.87 -7.84 -22.68
N LYS A 221 -16.09 -6.56 -22.99
CA LYS A 221 -16.15 -6.02 -24.35
C LYS A 221 -14.92 -5.22 -24.74
N GLU A 222 -14.09 -4.84 -23.77
CA GLU A 222 -12.85 -4.12 -24.05
C GLU A 222 -11.75 -5.09 -24.49
N GLU A 223 -11.52 -5.14 -25.80
CA GLU A 223 -10.34 -5.81 -26.34
C GLU A 223 -9.07 -5.14 -25.79
N ASN A 224 -8.08 -5.95 -25.45
CA ASN A 224 -6.79 -5.47 -24.95
C ASN A 224 -6.87 -4.62 -23.66
N PHE A 225 -7.88 -4.81 -22.81
CA PHE A 225 -8.01 -4.10 -21.53
C PHE A 225 -6.69 -4.09 -20.74
N CYS A 226 -5.98 -5.22 -20.68
CA CYS A 226 -4.72 -5.33 -19.94
C CYS A 226 -3.52 -4.62 -20.57
N GLN A 227 -3.63 -4.21 -21.82
CA GLN A 227 -2.61 -3.40 -22.49
C GLN A 227 -2.87 -1.91 -22.26
N LYS A 228 -4.15 -1.54 -22.15
CA LYS A 228 -4.62 -0.15 -22.06
C LYS A 228 -4.73 0.37 -20.63
N TYR A 229 -5.14 -0.48 -19.68
CA TYR A 229 -5.41 -0.07 -18.32
C TYR A 229 -4.49 -0.78 -17.33
N LEU A 230 -4.02 -0.02 -16.36
CA LEU A 230 -3.27 -0.52 -15.23
C LEU A 230 -4.17 -1.30 -14.27
N LEU A 231 -5.33 -0.73 -13.92
CA LEU A 231 -6.11 -1.16 -12.78
C LEU A 231 -7.62 -1.01 -13.02
N TYR A 232 -8.40 -1.96 -12.52
CA TYR A 232 -9.85 -1.87 -12.44
C TYR A 232 -10.31 -1.88 -10.97
N HIS A 233 -10.71 -0.70 -10.46
CA HIS A 233 -11.11 -0.54 -9.07
C HIS A 233 -12.48 -1.16 -8.77
N LYS A 234 -12.65 -1.75 -7.58
CA LYS A 234 -13.89 -2.41 -7.12
C LYS A 234 -14.37 -3.51 -8.06
N ALA A 235 -13.45 -4.21 -8.70
CA ALA A 235 -13.76 -5.41 -9.47
C ALA A 235 -14.51 -6.41 -8.58
N SER A 236 -15.34 -7.27 -9.15
CA SER A 236 -15.82 -8.45 -8.42
C SER A 236 -14.79 -9.58 -8.51
N VAL A 237 -14.94 -10.63 -7.68
CA VAL A 237 -14.10 -11.84 -7.79
C VAL A 237 -14.14 -12.43 -9.21
N SER A 238 -15.32 -12.49 -9.81
CA SER A 238 -15.48 -12.99 -11.18
C SER A 238 -14.81 -12.08 -12.22
N ASP A 239 -14.80 -10.76 -11.99
CA ASP A 239 -14.07 -9.82 -12.84
C ASP A 239 -12.55 -9.96 -12.69
N ILE A 240 -12.01 -10.18 -11.49
CA ILE A 240 -10.57 -10.46 -11.31
C ILE A 240 -10.19 -11.72 -12.09
N VAL A 241 -10.94 -12.81 -11.91
CA VAL A 241 -10.66 -14.09 -12.59
C VAL A 241 -10.76 -13.93 -14.11
N PHE A 242 -11.80 -13.26 -14.60
CA PHE A 242 -11.97 -12.97 -16.02
C PHE A 242 -10.77 -12.22 -16.59
N LEU A 243 -10.42 -11.09 -15.96
CA LEU A 243 -9.29 -10.29 -16.41
C LEU A 243 -7.98 -11.09 -16.32
N HIS A 244 -7.79 -11.97 -15.31
CA HIS A 244 -6.59 -12.80 -15.15
C HIS A 244 -6.40 -13.74 -16.33
N ASN A 245 -7.46 -14.46 -16.69
CA ASN A 245 -7.44 -15.37 -17.83
C ASN A 245 -7.15 -14.62 -19.14
N MET A 246 -7.68 -13.40 -19.29
CA MET A 246 -7.39 -12.54 -20.44
C MET A 246 -5.92 -12.09 -20.50
N THR A 247 -5.26 -11.81 -19.37
CA THR A 247 -3.82 -11.49 -19.35
C THR A 247 -2.98 -12.68 -19.77
N ALA A 248 -3.29 -13.88 -19.27
CA ALA A 248 -2.59 -15.10 -19.66
C ALA A 248 -2.69 -15.35 -21.18
N ALA A 249 -3.87 -15.11 -21.77
CA ALA A 249 -4.05 -15.19 -23.22
C ALA A 249 -3.22 -14.15 -24.00
N CYS A 250 -3.05 -12.94 -23.46
CA CYS A 250 -2.22 -11.91 -24.09
C CYS A 250 -0.73 -12.25 -24.10
N GLU A 251 -0.22 -12.93 -23.07
CA GLU A 251 1.19 -13.35 -22.97
C GLU A 251 1.54 -14.43 -24.00
N ILE A 252 0.64 -15.39 -24.21
CA ILE A 252 0.80 -16.46 -25.22
C ILE A 252 0.96 -15.86 -26.62
N ASN A 253 0.13 -14.86 -26.97
CA ASN A 253 0.17 -14.22 -28.28
C ASN A 253 1.42 -13.35 -28.52
N LYS A 254 2.04 -12.83 -27.45
CA LYS A 254 3.32 -12.11 -27.57
C LYS A 254 4.46 -13.06 -27.91
N GLN A 255 4.49 -14.25 -27.28
CA GLN A 255 5.53 -15.23 -27.55
C GLN A 255 5.47 -15.78 -28.98
N SER A 256 4.27 -16.01 -29.53
CA SER A 256 4.12 -16.54 -30.90
C SER A 256 4.59 -15.57 -31.99
N ASN A 257 4.58 -14.26 -31.75
CA ASN A 257 5.01 -13.25 -32.73
C ASN A 257 6.52 -12.93 -32.70
N THR A 258 7.26 -13.46 -31.73
CA THR A 258 8.73 -13.29 -31.63
C THR A 258 9.53 -14.37 -32.37
N TYR A 259 8.87 -15.37 -32.97
CA TYR A 259 9.50 -16.49 -33.68
C TYR A 259 9.23 -16.49 -35.19
N VAL A 260 8.95 -15.32 -35.79
CA VAL A 260 8.83 -15.14 -37.24
C VAL A 260 9.97 -14.27 -37.76
#